data_AF-A0A164BKZ7-F1
#
_entry.id   AF-A0A164BKZ7-F1
#
_cell.length_a   1.000
_cell.length_b   1.000
_cell.length_c   1.000
_cell.angle_alpha   90.00
_cell.angle_beta   90.00
_cell.angle_gamma   90.00
#
_symmetry.space_group_name_H-M   'P 1'
#
loop_
_entity.id
_entity.type
_entity.pdbx_description
1 polymer ?
#
loop_
_entity_poly.entity_id
_entity_poly.type
_entity_poly.pdbx_seq_one_letter_code
_entity_poly.pdbx_strand_id
1 'polypeptide(L)'
;MFYVSGLFGIGLIICIMGAIKSLGPAYTVLISLITQLVVALCIDTFGLFGIERVPLQINKLIGITLLIVGLGIFKNLFSNKKDININKDRA
;
A
#
# COMPACT_ATOMS: atom_id res chain seq x y z
N MET A 1 14.40 -22.80 -0.47
CA MET A 1 13.38 -21.79 -0.80
C MET A 1 13.25 -20.71 0.30
N PHE A 2 14.34 -20.30 0.97
CA PHE A 2 14.28 -19.34 2.10
C PHE A 2 14.97 -17.99 1.80
N TYR A 3 15.81 -17.93 0.77
CA TYR A 3 16.52 -16.69 0.41
C TYR A 3 15.61 -15.64 -0.25
N VAL A 4 14.55 -16.06 -0.96
CA VAL A 4 13.71 -15.17 -1.76
C VAL A 4 12.83 -14.28 -0.89
N SER A 5 12.23 -14.82 0.18
CA SER A 5 11.43 -14.03 1.13
C SER A 5 12.29 -13.08 1.96
N GLY A 6 13.51 -13.49 2.33
CA GLY A 6 14.49 -12.63 2.99
C GLY A 6 14.89 -11.43 2.13
N LEU A 7 15.23 -11.67 0.86
CA LEU A 7 15.58 -10.60 -0.08
C LEU A 7 14.41 -9.63 -0.34
N PHE A 8 13.18 -10.15 -0.45
CA PHE A 8 11.99 -9.33 -0.67
C PHE A 8 11.71 -8.39 0.52
N GLY A 9 11.86 -8.88 1.76
CA GLY A 9 11.74 -8.05 2.96
C GLY A 9 12.80 -6.95 3.04
N ILE A 10 14.06 -7.27 2.73
CA ILE A 10 15.16 -6.29 2.72
C ILE A 10 14.89 -5.18 1.70
N GLY A 11 14.44 -5.53 0.48
CA GLY A 11 14.07 -4.55 -0.54
C GLY A 11 12.96 -3.59 -0.10
N LEU A 12 11.92 -4.12 0.57
CA LEU A 12 10.82 -3.33 1.11
C LEU A 12 11.30 -2.32 2.15
N ILE A 13 12.17 -2.75 3.08
CA ILE A 13 12.71 -1.88 4.13
C ILE A 13 13.60 -0.78 3.53
N ILE A 14 14.45 -1.11 2.55
CA ILE A 14 15.30 -0.12 1.87
C ILE A 14 14.44 0.95 1.18
N CYS A 15 13.36 0.53 0.51
CA CYS A 15 12.43 1.43 -0.16
C CYS A 15 11.74 2.36 0.85
N ILE A 16 11.28 1.83 1.98
CA ILE A 16 10.71 2.61 3.09
C ILE A 16 11.74 3.61 3.64
N MET A 17 12.98 3.18 3.87
CA MET A 17 14.05 4.04 4.38
C MET A 17 14.31 5.23 3.44
N GLY A 18 14.33 5.00 2.13
CA GLY A 18 14.44 6.05 1.12
C GLY A 18 13.26 7.02 1.13
N ALA A 19 12.03 6.51 1.25
CA ALA A 19 10.84 7.34 1.32
C ALA A 19 10.76 8.18 2.60
N ILE A 20 11.18 7.63 3.76
CA ILE A 20 11.23 8.36 5.05
C ILE A 20 12.11 9.61 4.94
N LYS A 21 13.25 9.50 4.26
CA LYS A 21 14.21 10.60 4.09
C LYS A 21 13.66 11.76 3.25
N SER A 22 12.68 11.51 2.38
CA SER A 22 12.15 12.50 1.44
C SER A 22 10.79 13.08 1.82
N LEU A 23 9.91 12.33 2.51
CA LEU A 23 8.53 12.75 2.85
C LEU A 23 8.26 12.83 4.36
N GLY A 24 9.24 12.43 5.19
CA GLY A 24 9.10 12.34 6.63
C GLY A 24 8.59 10.96 7.10
N PRO A 25 8.92 10.57 8.34
CA PRO A 25 8.70 9.21 8.84
C PRO A 25 7.21 8.83 8.95
N ALA A 26 6.37 9.72 9.44
CA ALA A 26 4.94 9.44 9.61
C ALA A 26 4.21 9.20 8.28
N TYR A 27 4.48 10.04 7.27
CA TYR A 27 3.83 9.94 5.96
C TYR A 27 4.24 8.68 5.20
N THR A 28 5.50 8.28 5.31
CA THR A 28 6.02 7.11 4.59
C THR A 28 5.43 5.81 5.13
N VAL A 29 5.36 5.66 6.45
CA VAL A 29 4.78 4.45 7.06
C VAL A 29 3.31 4.31 6.67
N LEU A 30 2.57 5.42 6.69
CA LEU A 30 1.17 5.44 6.24
C LEU A 30 1.05 5.03 4.77
N ILE A 31 1.82 5.65 3.85
CA ILE A 31 1.82 5.31 2.42
C ILE A 31 2.14 3.83 2.19
N SER A 32 3.15 3.32 2.88
CA SER A 32 3.62 1.94 2.75
C SER A 32 2.58 0.93 3.22
N LEU A 33 1.84 1.24 4.29
CA LEU A 33 0.77 0.37 4.79
C LEU A 33 -0.35 0.21 3.77
N ILE A 34 -0.77 1.28 3.08
CA ILE A 34 -1.79 1.17 2.03
C ILE A 34 -1.26 0.36 0.86
N THR A 35 -0.02 0.63 0.42
CA THR A 35 0.59 -0.12 -0.68
C THR A 35 0.64 -1.62 -0.36
N GLN A 36 1.05 -1.99 0.85
CA GLN A 36 1.11 -3.40 1.26
C GLN A 36 -0.28 -4.02 1.34
N LEU A 37 -1.30 -3.30 1.83
CA LEU A 37 -2.69 -3.76 1.85
C LEU A 37 -3.24 -4.02 0.43
N VAL A 38 -2.95 -3.10 -0.50
CA VAL A 38 -3.36 -3.20 -1.90
C VAL A 38 -2.62 -4.34 -2.60
N VAL A 39 -1.32 -4.49 -2.36
CA VAL A 39 -0.49 -5.57 -2.90
C VAL A 39 -0.95 -6.91 -2.35
N ALA A 40 -1.27 -7.00 -1.05
CA ALA A 40 -1.79 -8.23 -0.44
C ALA A 40 -3.09 -8.68 -1.12
N LEU A 41 -4.03 -7.75 -1.35
CA LEU A 41 -5.28 -8.11 -2.03
C LEU A 41 -5.11 -8.34 -3.53
N CYS A 42 -4.13 -7.71 -4.17
CA CYS A 42 -3.74 -8.04 -5.54
C CYS A 42 -3.19 -9.47 -5.62
N ILE A 43 -2.29 -9.86 -4.70
CA ILE A 43 -1.73 -11.22 -4.61
C ILE A 43 -2.84 -12.25 -4.34
N ASP A 44 -3.75 -11.93 -3.44
CA ASP A 44 -4.95 -12.75 -3.15
C ASP A 44 -5.85 -12.88 -4.39
N THR A 45 -5.96 -11.80 -5.18
CA THR A 45 -6.65 -11.83 -6.47
C THR A 45 -5.96 -12.70 -7.51
N PHE A 46 -4.64 -12.65 -7.61
CA PHE A 46 -3.87 -13.47 -8.54
C PHE A 46 -3.70 -14.92 -8.07
N GLY A 47 -3.97 -15.23 -6.80
CA GLY A 47 -3.87 -16.59 -6.24
C GLY A 47 -2.45 -17.11 -6.19
N LEU A 48 -1.45 -16.22 -6.11
CA LEU A 48 -0.03 -16.55 -6.25
C LEU A 48 0.52 -17.43 -5.11
N PHE A 49 -0.21 -17.56 -3.99
CA PHE A 49 0.21 -18.29 -2.80
C PHE A 49 -0.27 -19.76 -2.73
N GLY A 50 -0.88 -20.29 -3.80
CA GLY A 50 -1.28 -21.70 -3.84
C GLY A 50 -2.43 -22.09 -2.89
N ILE A 51 -3.05 -21.11 -2.25
CA ILE A 51 -4.36 -21.27 -1.64
C ILE A 51 -5.36 -21.37 -2.79
N GLU A 52 -6.21 -22.40 -2.77
CA GLU A 52 -7.26 -22.66 -3.75
C GLU A 52 -7.85 -21.32 -4.18
N ARG A 53 -7.74 -20.99 -5.48
CA ARG A 53 -8.27 -19.76 -6.08
C ARG A 53 -9.65 -19.61 -5.47
N VAL A 54 -9.84 -18.68 -4.51
CA VAL A 54 -11.16 -18.50 -3.90
C VAL A 54 -12.08 -18.40 -5.09
N PRO A 55 -13.02 -19.35 -5.27
CA PRO A 55 -13.75 -19.49 -6.51
C PRO A 55 -14.29 -18.10 -6.81
N LEU A 56 -14.21 -17.67 -8.07
CA LEU A 56 -14.59 -16.33 -8.55
C LEU A 56 -16.09 -16.08 -8.26
N GLN A 57 -16.43 -16.00 -6.99
CA GLN A 57 -17.69 -15.68 -6.39
C GLN A 57 -17.72 -14.17 -6.31
N ILE A 58 -18.92 -13.62 -6.31
CA ILE A 58 -19.25 -12.20 -6.18
C ILE A 58 -18.40 -11.48 -5.11
N ASN A 59 -17.96 -12.18 -4.07
CA ASN A 59 -17.04 -11.72 -3.02
C ASN A 59 -15.72 -11.13 -3.55
N LYS A 60 -15.12 -11.72 -4.60
CA LYS A 60 -13.83 -11.26 -5.16
C LYS A 60 -13.99 -9.99 -5.99
N LEU A 61 -15.11 -9.88 -6.71
CA LEU A 61 -15.50 -8.69 -7.45
C LEU A 61 -15.80 -7.51 -6.51
N ILE A 62 -16.47 -7.80 -5.38
CA ILE A 62 -16.68 -6.84 -4.29
C ILE A 62 -15.36 -6.42 -3.66
N GLY A 63 -14.45 -7.36 -3.38
CA GLY A 63 -13.13 -7.05 -2.81
C GLY A 63 -12.31 -6.11 -3.71
N ILE A 64 -12.26 -6.38 -5.02
CA ILE A 64 -11.58 -5.51 -6.00
C ILE A 64 -12.24 -4.12 -6.05
N THR A 65 -13.58 -4.06 -6.04
CA THR A 65 -14.32 -2.79 -6.06
C THR A 65 -14.06 -1.99 -4.78
N LEU A 66 -14.07 -2.65 -3.62
CA LEU A 66 -13.81 -2.05 -2.32
C LEU A 66 -12.36 -1.56 -2.20
N LEU A 67 -11.38 -2.23 -2.80
CA LEU A 67 -10.02 -1.69 -2.91
C LEU A 67 -9.99 -0.41 -3.72
N ILE A 68 -10.58 -0.40 -4.91
CA ILE A 68 -10.50 0.76 -5.80
C ILE A 68 -11.14 1.97 -5.10
N VAL A 69 -12.26 1.75 -4.40
CA VAL A 69 -12.91 2.75 -3.55
C VAL A 69 -12.02 3.15 -2.37
N GLY A 70 -11.49 2.19 -1.62
CA GLY A 70 -10.63 2.44 -0.46
C GLY A 70 -9.35 3.20 -0.81
N LEU A 71 -8.70 2.85 -1.92
CA LEU A 71 -7.49 3.49 -2.45
C LEU A 71 -7.81 4.90 -2.95
N GLY A 72 -8.98 5.10 -3.58
CA GLY A 72 -9.48 6.41 -4.02
C GLY A 72 -9.78 7.36 -2.86
N ILE A 73 -10.51 6.89 -1.85
CA ILE A 73 -10.84 7.66 -0.64
C ILE A 73 -9.57 7.95 0.15
N PHE A 74 -8.69 6.96 0.33
CA PHE A 74 -7.45 7.16 1.05
C PHE A 74 -6.56 8.20 0.35
N LYS A 75 -6.46 8.13 -0.98
CA LYS A 75 -5.76 9.15 -1.77
C LYS A 75 -6.37 10.53 -1.53
N ASN A 76 -7.70 10.67 -1.50
CA ASN A 76 -8.37 11.96 -1.25
C ASN A 76 -8.13 12.48 0.18
N LEU A 77 -8.30 11.62 1.18
CA LEU A 77 -8.11 11.92 2.60
C LEU A 77 -6.66 12.30 2.93
N PHE A 78 -5.70 11.60 2.32
CA PHE A 78 -4.28 11.82 2.58
C PHE A 78 -3.69 12.96 1.75
N SER A 79 -4.19 13.15 0.52
CA SER A 79 -3.82 14.30 -0.32
C SER A 79 -4.28 15.63 0.29
N ASN A 80 -5.35 15.62 1.10
CA ASN A 80 -5.82 16.83 1.80
C ASN A 80 -4.82 17.32 2.88
N LYS A 81 -3.96 16.45 3.42
CA LYS A 81 -2.92 16.86 4.40
C LYS A 81 -1.63 17.37 3.78
N LYS A 82 -1.40 17.13 2.47
CA LYS A 82 -0.18 17.58 1.77
C LYS A 82 -0.19 19.08 1.49
N ASP A 83 -1.36 19.72 1.47
CA ASP A 83 -1.50 21.16 1.21
C ASP A 83 -1.37 22.04 2.47
N ILE A 84 -1.46 21.46 3.67
CA ILE A 84 -1.55 22.23 4.93
C ILE A 84 -0.18 22.53 5.56
N ASN A 85 0.90 21.83 5.15
CA ASN A 85 2.26 22.03 5.71
C ASN A 85 3.29 22.63 4.75
N ILE A 86 2.93 22.95 3.49
CA ILE A 86 3.85 23.66 2.56
C ILE A 86 3.57 25.18 2.53
N ASN A 87 2.39 25.63 2.99
CA ASN A 87 2.06 27.05 3.05
C ASN A 87 2.39 27.71 4.41
N LYS A 88 2.54 26.94 5.50
CA LYS A 88 2.80 27.49 6.84
C LYS A 88 4.26 27.86 7.15
N ASP A 89 5.19 27.57 6.23
CA ASP A 89 6.61 27.94 6.34
C ASP A 89 6.98 29.21 5.57
N ARG A 90 6.00 29.88 4.95
CA ARG A 90 6.18 31.19 4.30
C ARG A 90 5.22 32.21 4.90
N ALA A 91 5.48 32.53 6.17
CA ALA A 91 5.22 33.86 6.72
C ALA A 91 6.19 34.88 6.12
#